data_AF-A0AAV2L6T6-F1
#
_entry.id   AF-A0AAV2L6T6-F1
#
_cell.length_a   1.000
_cell.length_b   1.000
_cell.length_c   1.000
_cell.angle_alpha   90.00
_cell.angle_beta   90.00
_cell.angle_gamma   90.00
#
_symmetry.space_group_name_H-M   'P 1'
#
loop_
_entity.id
_entity.type
_entity.pdbx_description
1 polymer ?
#
loop_
_entity_poly.entity_id
_entity_poly.type
_entity_poly.pdbx_seq_one_letter_code
_entity_poly.pdbx_strand_id
1 'polypeptide(L)'
;MKVLSGCLQSKNLETCCTGASALWALLHNNQRAKASLKCPLIRLKLEEAYTSTRKDKAQKENPMRIYLMKCLENLSQLLKN
;
A
#
# COMPACT_ATOMS: atom_id res chain seq x y z
N MET A 1 6.94 -7.63 -9.06
CA MET A 1 6.34 -6.55 -8.24
C MET A 1 5.79 -5.35 -9.02
N LYS A 2 6.11 -5.18 -10.31
CA LYS A 2 5.58 -4.05 -11.12
C LYS A 2 4.04 -3.96 -11.07
N VAL A 3 3.34 -5.08 -11.21
CA VAL A 3 1.88 -5.17 -11.13
C VAL A 3 1.36 -4.65 -9.79
N LEU A 4 1.81 -5.22 -8.66
CA LEU A 4 1.39 -4.80 -7.32
C LEU A 4 1.68 -3.32 -7.03
N SER A 5 2.84 -2.82 -7.48
CA SER A 5 3.17 -1.39 -7.35
C SER A 5 2.29 -0.49 -8.22
N GLY A 6 1.79 -1.00 -9.36
CA GLY A 6 0.82 -0.31 -10.20
C GLY A 6 -0.57 -0.26 -9.55
N CYS A 7 -0.96 -1.32 -8.85
CA CYS A 7 -2.22 -1.37 -8.10
C CYS A 7 -2.33 -0.23 -7.07
N LEU A 8 -1.23 0.12 -6.38
CA LEU A 8 -1.19 1.23 -5.41
C LEU A 8 -1.59 2.59 -6.02
N GLN A 9 -1.37 2.77 -7.33
CA GLN A 9 -1.66 4.02 -8.03
C GLN A 9 -3.06 4.01 -8.68
N SER A 10 -3.82 2.93 -8.53
CA SER A 10 -5.18 2.84 -9.07
C SER A 10 -6.13 3.77 -8.31
N LYS A 11 -6.99 4.46 -9.05
CA LYS A 11 -8.11 5.23 -8.49
C LYS A 11 -9.24 4.33 -7.97
N ASN A 12 -9.27 3.07 -8.40
CA ASN A 12 -10.23 2.09 -7.92
C ASN A 12 -9.79 1.57 -6.54
N LEU A 13 -10.64 1.77 -5.53
CA LEU A 13 -10.36 1.44 -4.13
C LEU A 13 -10.01 -0.05 -3.94
N GLU A 14 -10.79 -0.95 -4.54
CA GLU A 14 -10.56 -2.40 -4.47
C GLU A 14 -9.20 -2.79 -5.05
N THR A 15 -8.84 -2.22 -6.20
CA THR A 15 -7.56 -2.49 -6.86
C THR A 15 -6.39 -2.02 -5.98
N CYS A 16 -6.49 -0.82 -5.42
CA CYS A 16 -5.48 -0.28 -4.51
C CYS A 16 -5.37 -1.12 -3.24
N CYS A 17 -6.50 -1.49 -2.64
CA CYS A 17 -6.57 -2.34 -1.46
C CYS A 17 -5.98 -3.74 -1.69
N THR A 18 -6.30 -4.37 -2.82
CA THR A 18 -5.73 -5.66 -3.23
C THR A 18 -4.22 -5.57 -3.41
N GLY A 19 -3.74 -4.51 -4.06
CA GLY A 19 -2.31 -4.25 -4.21
C GLY A 19 -1.58 -4.10 -2.87
N ALA A 20 -2.13 -3.27 -1.98
CA ALA A 20 -1.55 -3.01 -0.67
C ALA A 20 -1.55 -4.25 0.23
N SER A 21 -2.67 -4.97 0.31
CA SER A 21 -2.77 -6.21 1.11
C SER A 21 -1.85 -7.31 0.58
N ALA A 22 -1.74 -7.49 -0.74
CA ALA A 22 -0.82 -8.45 -1.33
C ALA A 22 0.66 -8.09 -1.05
N LEU A 23 1.02 -6.82 -1.12
CA LEU A 23 2.37 -6.35 -0.74
C LEU A 23 2.64 -6.60 0.75
N TRP A 24 1.65 -6.36 1.60
CA TRP A 24 1.79 -6.55 3.03
C TRP A 24 2.00 -8.05 3.36
N ALA A 25 1.17 -8.93 2.81
CA ALA A 25 1.35 -10.38 2.93
C ALA A 25 2.70 -10.85 2.39
N LEU A 26 3.17 -10.31 1.25
CA LEU A 26 4.46 -10.68 0.68
C LEU A 26 5.64 -10.30 1.59
N LEU A 27 5.59 -9.13 2.22
CA LEU A 27 6.64 -8.68 3.15
C LEU A 27 6.73 -9.51 4.43
N HIS A 28 5.59 -10.02 4.90
CA HIS A 28 5.55 -10.90 6.07
C HIS A 28 6.08 -12.30 5.74
N ASN A 29 5.75 -12.83 4.56
CA ASN A 29 6.06 -14.22 4.21
C ASN A 29 7.40 -14.41 3.50
N ASN A 30 7.99 -13.34 2.94
CA ASN A 30 9.19 -13.46 2.14
C ASN A 30 10.22 -12.37 2.51
N GLN A 31 11.17 -12.72 3.37
CA GLN A 31 12.24 -11.80 3.75
C GLN A 31 13.08 -11.32 2.56
N ARG A 32 13.22 -12.14 1.50
CA ARG A 32 13.94 -11.77 0.28
C ARG A 32 13.18 -10.70 -0.52
N ALA A 33 11.85 -10.64 -0.40
CA ALA A 33 11.05 -9.58 -1.02
C ALA A 33 11.29 -8.21 -0.39
N LYS A 34 11.67 -8.13 0.91
CA LYS A 34 11.99 -6.85 1.58
C LYS A 34 13.08 -6.07 0.85
N ALA A 35 14.16 -6.75 0.44
CA ALA A 35 15.27 -6.11 -0.26
C ALA A 35 14.82 -5.43 -1.57
N SER A 36 13.96 -6.10 -2.35
CA SER A 36 13.42 -5.53 -3.58
C SER A 36 12.34 -4.45 -3.34
N LEU A 37 11.67 -4.49 -2.19
CA LEU A 37 10.61 -3.53 -1.82
C LEU A 37 11.14 -2.23 -1.20
N LYS A 38 12.36 -2.23 -0.67
CA LYS A 38 13.09 -1.03 -0.23
C LYS A 38 13.44 -0.06 -1.38
N CYS A 39 13.13 -0.41 -2.62
CA CYS A 39 13.31 0.45 -3.78
C CYS A 39 12.60 1.82 -3.57
N PRO A 40 13.29 2.95 -3.79
CA PRO A 40 12.72 4.29 -3.60
C PRO A 40 11.40 4.53 -4.36
N LEU A 41 11.26 3.96 -5.55
CA LEU A 41 10.04 4.05 -6.37
C LEU A 41 8.82 3.45 -5.67
N ILE A 42 8.99 2.36 -4.94
CA ILE A 42 7.87 1.68 -4.27
C ILE A 42 7.44 2.47 -3.04
N ARG A 43 8.42 3.04 -2.31
CA ARG A 43 8.15 3.95 -1.19
C ARG A 43 7.40 5.20 -1.65
N LEU A 44 7.80 5.81 -2.76
CA LEU A 44 7.12 6.97 -3.33
C LEU A 44 5.65 6.66 -3.64
N LYS A 45 5.39 5.54 -4.34
CA LYS A 45 4.03 5.10 -4.69
C LYS A 45 3.17 4.81 -3.45
N LEU A 46 3.78 4.31 -2.39
CA LEU A 46 3.09 4.06 -1.12
C LEU A 46 2.65 5.37 -0.45
N GLU A 47 3.52 6.36 -0.40
CA GLU A 47 3.22 7.68 0.16
C GLU A 47 2.16 8.42 -0.69
N GLU A 48 2.21 8.31 -2.01
CA GLU A 48 1.16 8.80 -2.92
C GLU A 48 -0.20 8.14 -2.62
N ALA A 49 -0.23 6.80 -2.50
CA ALA A 49 -1.45 6.07 -2.16
C ALA A 49 -1.99 6.48 -0.78
N TYR A 50 -1.12 6.66 0.21
CA TYR A 50 -1.50 7.07 1.57
C TYR A 50 -2.09 8.47 1.60
N THR A 51 -1.42 9.44 0.95
CA THR A 51 -1.90 10.82 0.88
C THR A 51 -3.21 10.93 0.09
N SER A 52 -3.36 10.18 -1.00
CA SER A 52 -4.60 10.12 -1.77
C SER A 52 -5.74 9.53 -0.94
N THR A 53 -5.51 8.40 -0.27
CA THR A 53 -6.51 7.73 0.56
C THR A 53 -6.96 8.59 1.75
N ARG A 54 -6.06 9.42 2.29
CA ARG A 54 -6.36 10.32 3.41
C ARG A 54 -7.08 11.62 3.02
N LYS A 55 -6.86 12.13 1.80
CA LYS A 55 -7.50 13.38 1.31
C LYS A 55 -9.00 13.22 1.07
N ASP A 56 -9.45 12.00 0.77
CA ASP A 56 -10.85 11.64 0.55
C ASP A 56 -11.64 11.53 1.88
N LYS A 57 -11.70 12.66 2.62
CA LYS A 57 -12.38 12.75 3.92
C LYS A 57 -13.90 12.59 3.84
N ALA A 58 -14.48 12.59 2.64
CA ALA A 58 -15.92 12.45 2.41
C ALA A 58 -16.44 11.01 2.64
N GLN A 59 -15.56 10.00 2.74
CA GLN A 59 -15.93 8.57 2.88
C GLN A 59 -15.42 7.97 4.19
N LYS A 60 -15.52 8.71 5.30
CA LYS A 60 -14.95 8.33 6.61
C LYS A 60 -15.41 6.97 7.17
N GLU A 61 -16.47 6.37 6.64
CA GLU A 61 -17.02 5.11 7.12
C GLU A 61 -16.90 3.94 6.13
N ASN A 62 -16.12 4.06 5.04
CA ASN A 62 -15.92 2.93 4.15
C ASN A 62 -14.96 1.89 4.79
N PRO A 63 -15.42 0.67 5.13
CA PRO A 63 -14.59 -0.33 5.80
C PRO A 63 -13.35 -0.73 4.99
N MET A 64 -13.48 -0.76 3.66
CA MET A 64 -12.36 -1.07 2.76
C MET A 64 -11.32 0.05 2.74
N ARG A 65 -11.74 1.32 2.84
CA ARG A 65 -10.82 2.44 2.96
C ARG A 65 -10.05 2.39 4.27
N ILE A 66 -10.73 2.05 5.38
CA ILE A 66 -10.09 1.84 6.68
C ILE A 66 -9.06 0.71 6.59
N TYR A 67 -9.43 -0.41 5.97
CA TYR A 67 -8.52 -1.54 5.79
C TYR A 67 -7.33 -1.21 4.89
N LEU A 68 -7.54 -0.48 3.79
CA LEU A 68 -6.48 0.03 2.93
C LEU A 68 -5.51 0.92 3.71
N MET A 69 -6.01 1.87 4.51
CA MET A 69 -5.16 2.72 5.36
C MET A 69 -4.28 1.87 6.30
N LYS A 70 -4.86 0.87 6.98
CA LYS A 70 -4.08 -0.06 7.82
C LYS A 70 -2.99 -0.78 7.04
N CYS A 71 -3.29 -1.25 5.83
CA CYS A 71 -2.28 -1.89 4.97
C CYS A 71 -1.14 -0.93 4.65
N LEU A 72 -1.45 0.30 4.21
CA LEU A 72 -0.46 1.30 3.83
C LEU A 72 0.43 1.72 5.02
N GLU A 73 -0.15 1.86 6.22
CA GLU A 73 0.60 2.19 7.45
C GLU A 73 1.59 1.08 7.83
N ASN A 74 1.13 -0.17 7.83
CA ASN A 74 2.00 -1.33 8.10
C ASN A 74 3.12 -1.45 7.06
N LEU A 75 2.80 -1.25 5.78
CA LEU A 75 3.79 -1.22 4.71
C LEU A 75 4.84 -0.12 4.94
N SER A 76 4.41 1.08 5.32
CA SER A 76 5.33 2.21 5.56
C SER A 76 6.27 1.91 6.73
N GLN A 77 5.76 1.30 7.81
CA GLN A 77 6.57 0.86 8.94
C GLN A 77 7.58 -0.23 8.56
N LEU A 78 7.14 -1.26 7.83
CA LEU A 78 7.99 -2.39 7.42
C LEU A 78 9.11 -1.99 6.45
N LEU A 79 8.91 -0.91 5.68
CA LEU A 79 9.88 -0.42 4.70
C LEU A 79 10.77 0.71 5.23
N LYS A 80 10.50 1.24 6.42
CA LYS A 80 11.37 2.19 7.13
C LYS A 80 12.58 1.52 7.79
N ASN A 81 12.45 0.24 8.15
CA ASN A 81 13.51 -0.61 8.72
C ASN A 81 14.23 -1.40 7.64
#